data_AF-A0A8T3LQN8-F1
#
_entry.id   AF-A0A8T3LQN8-F1
#
_cell.length_a   1.000
_cell.length_b   1.000
_cell.length_c   1.000
_cell.angle_alpha   90.00
_cell.angle_beta   90.00
_cell.angle_gamma   90.00
#
_symmetry.space_group_name_H-M   'P 1'
#
loop_
_entity.id
_entity.type
_entity.pdbx_description
1 polymer ?
#
loop_
_entity_poly.entity_id
_entity_poly.type
_entity_poly.pdbx_seq_one_letter_code
_entity_poly.pdbx_strand_id
1 'polypeptide(L)'
;MKGLLEQLAAWREDGVEAGRAVVVRTFGSAPRPEGAVLLYATDGRIAGSVSGGCVEGAAAEEITIARSTGRSRVIRYGISDEEAWDVGLACGGTIDVLIQPAVPSEAVDAAIASLGAGGHGAAVVTPLPAGSPPAEFGQHQPG
;
A
#
# COMPACT_ATOMS: atom_id res chain seq x y z
N MET A 1 5.18 11.68 -4.93
CA MET A 1 3.70 11.68 -4.81
C MET A 1 3.03 12.34 -6.03
N LYS A 2 3.47 13.53 -6.50
CA LYS A 2 2.93 14.20 -7.70
C LYS A 2 2.71 13.29 -8.92
N GLY A 3 3.72 12.49 -9.30
CA GLY A 3 3.61 11.58 -10.45
C GLY A 3 2.56 10.47 -10.30
N LEU A 4 2.22 10.05 -9.07
CA LEU A 4 1.16 9.05 -8.85
C LEU A 4 -0.23 9.66 -9.03
N LEU A 5 -0.42 10.93 -8.69
CA LEU A 5 -1.68 11.63 -8.90
C LEU A 5 -1.94 11.84 -10.39
N GLU A 6 -0.91 12.23 -11.14
CA GLU A 6 -0.99 12.37 -12.60
C GLU A 6 -1.33 11.04 -13.27
N GLN A 7 -0.70 9.94 -12.85
CA GLN A 7 -1.02 8.60 -13.36
C GLN A 7 -2.44 8.16 -13.02
N LEU A 8 -2.88 8.37 -11.77
CA LEU A 8 -4.24 8.04 -11.35
C LEU A 8 -5.29 8.86 -12.12
N ALA A 9 -5.03 10.14 -12.37
CA ALA A 9 -5.91 10.99 -13.17
C ALA A 9 -6.01 10.49 -14.60
N ALA A 10 -4.89 10.19 -15.25
CA ALA A 10 -4.86 9.65 -16.61
C ALA A 10 -5.63 8.32 -16.72
N TRP A 11 -5.46 7.41 -15.76
CA TRP A 11 -6.22 6.16 -15.76
C TRP A 11 -7.72 6.38 -15.60
N ARG A 12 -8.14 7.32 -14.74
CA ARG A 12 -9.56 7.67 -14.58
C ARG A 12 -10.14 8.28 -15.86
N GLU A 13 -9.39 9.11 -16.57
CA GLU A 13 -9.78 9.65 -17.88
C GLU A 13 -9.96 8.54 -18.93
N ASP A 14 -9.14 7.48 -18.86
CA ASP A 14 -9.28 6.26 -19.68
C ASP A 14 -10.44 5.35 -19.23
N GLY A 15 -11.18 5.70 -18.17
CA GLY A 15 -12.21 4.85 -17.57
C GLY A 15 -11.67 3.63 -16.81
N VAL A 16 -10.40 3.68 -16.40
CA VAL A 16 -9.70 2.60 -15.70
C VAL A 16 -9.59 2.89 -14.21
N GLU A 17 -10.19 2.03 -13.41
CA GLU A 17 -10.19 2.14 -11.95
C GLU A 17 -8.90 1.60 -11.33
N ALA A 18 -8.53 2.13 -10.17
CA ALA A 18 -7.30 1.75 -9.45
C ALA A 18 -7.57 1.45 -7.98
N GLY A 19 -6.96 0.38 -7.46
CA GLY A 19 -6.83 0.13 -6.03
C GLY A 19 -5.46 0.60 -5.54
N ARG A 20 -5.25 0.61 -4.22
CA ARG A 20 -3.98 1.04 -3.64
C ARG A 20 -3.47 0.13 -2.54
N ALA A 21 -2.16 0.11 -2.43
CA ALA A 21 -1.39 -0.44 -1.31
C ALA A 21 -0.58 0.70 -0.69
N VAL A 22 -0.59 0.83 0.64
CA VAL A 22 0.13 1.89 1.36
C VAL A 22 0.92 1.26 2.50
N VAL A 23 2.22 1.54 2.58
CA VAL A 23 3.04 1.15 3.74
C VAL A 23 2.57 1.95 4.95
N VAL A 24 2.01 1.26 5.95
CA VAL A 24 1.48 1.88 7.18
C VAL A 24 2.40 1.73 8.37
N ARG A 25 3.29 0.74 8.36
CA ARG A 25 4.32 0.53 9.38
C ARG A 25 5.58 -0.03 8.75
N THR A 26 6.73 0.37 9.27
CA THR A 26 8.03 -0.23 8.93
C THR A 26 8.73 -0.77 10.18
N PHE A 27 9.44 -1.89 10.03
CA PHE A 27 10.25 -2.50 11.07
C PHE A 27 11.63 -2.82 10.51
N GLY A 28 12.69 -2.47 11.26
CA GLY A 28 14.06 -2.66 10.81
C GLY A 28 14.39 -1.87 9.54
N SER A 29 15.25 -2.45 8.69
CA SER A 29 15.76 -1.83 7.46
C SER A 29 14.78 -2.00 6.28
N ALA A 30 13.55 -1.52 6.44
CA ALA A 30 12.53 -1.58 5.39
C ALA A 30 12.95 -0.76 4.15
N PRO A 31 12.76 -1.27 2.92
CA PRO A 31 13.27 -0.64 1.70
C PRO A 31 12.47 0.60 1.25
N ARG A 32 11.23 0.76 1.72
CA ARG A 32 10.41 1.95 1.52
C ARG A 32 9.91 2.48 2.86
N PRO A 33 9.80 3.81 3.02
CA PRO A 33 9.26 4.42 4.23
C PRO A 33 7.74 4.24 4.33
N GLU A 34 7.22 4.47 5.53
CA GLU A 34 5.78 4.67 5.75
C GLU A 34 5.22 5.75 4.81
N GLY A 35 4.00 5.54 4.35
CA GLY A 35 3.35 6.39 3.34
C GLY A 35 3.79 6.11 1.90
N ALA A 36 4.71 5.17 1.65
CA ALA A 36 4.97 4.70 0.28
C ALA A 36 3.71 4.03 -0.30
N VAL A 37 3.40 4.35 -1.56
CA VAL A 37 2.16 3.95 -2.22
C VAL A 37 2.46 3.16 -3.49
N LEU A 38 1.68 2.11 -3.70
CA LEU A 38 1.50 1.43 -4.98
C LEU A 38 0.05 1.52 -5.42
N LEU A 39 -0.17 1.79 -6.71
CA LEU A 39 -1.46 1.76 -7.38
C LEU A 39 -1.48 0.57 -8.33
N TYR A 40 -2.62 -0.11 -8.38
CA TYR A 40 -2.87 -1.19 -9.33
C TYR A 40 -4.16 -0.95 -10.08
N ALA A 41 -4.07 -0.78 -11.40
CA ALA A 41 -5.20 -0.55 -12.29
C ALA A 41 -5.99 -1.85 -12.54
N THR A 42 -7.24 -1.75 -12.99
CA THR A 42 -8.06 -2.92 -13.36
C THR A 42 -7.58 -3.61 -14.63
N ASP A 43 -6.77 -2.94 -15.45
CA ASP A 43 -6.17 -3.48 -16.67
C ASP A 43 -4.75 -4.05 -16.48
N GLY A 44 -4.29 -4.15 -15.22
CA GLY A 44 -3.01 -4.73 -14.87
C GLY A 44 -1.84 -3.75 -14.80
N ARG A 45 -2.03 -2.46 -15.13
CA ARG A 45 -0.96 -1.45 -14.97
C ARG A 45 -0.63 -1.23 -13.48
N ILE A 46 0.65 -1.04 -13.17
CA ILE A 46 1.18 -0.75 -11.83
C ILE A 46 1.88 0.62 -11.83
N ALA A 47 1.69 1.39 -10.77
CA ALA A 47 2.38 2.66 -10.53
C ALA A 47 2.82 2.77 -9.06
N GLY A 48 4.00 3.32 -8.82
CA GLY A 48 4.55 3.42 -7.46
C GLY A 48 5.16 2.11 -6.96
N SER A 49 5.46 2.07 -5.66
CA SER A 49 6.21 0.96 -5.06
C SER A 49 6.09 0.97 -3.54
N VAL A 50 5.95 -0.21 -2.95
CA VAL A 50 5.93 -0.44 -1.50
C VAL A 50 7.18 -1.15 -0.99
N SER A 51 7.96 -1.77 -1.87
CA SER A 51 9.21 -2.45 -1.48
C SER A 51 10.42 -2.21 -2.37
N GLY A 52 10.20 -1.83 -3.62
CA GLY A 52 11.26 -1.65 -4.62
C GLY A 52 11.42 -2.83 -5.57
N GLY A 53 10.55 -3.85 -5.51
CA GLY A 53 10.43 -4.88 -6.55
C GLY A 53 9.95 -6.25 -6.06
N CYS A 54 10.12 -6.58 -4.78
CA CYS A 54 9.92 -7.95 -4.28
C CYS A 54 8.45 -8.32 -4.05
N VAL A 55 7.62 -7.39 -3.57
CA VAL A 55 6.24 -7.69 -3.12
C VAL A 55 5.17 -6.92 -3.89
N GLU A 56 5.55 -6.18 -4.92
CA GLU A 56 4.64 -5.40 -5.76
C GLU A 56 3.60 -6.28 -6.47
N GLY A 57 4.00 -7.45 -6.96
CA GLY A 57 3.10 -8.43 -7.58
C GLY A 57 2.10 -8.99 -6.58
N ALA A 58 2.58 -9.43 -5.41
CA ALA A 58 1.73 -9.90 -4.33
C ALA A 58 0.75 -8.81 -3.86
N ALA A 59 1.20 -7.56 -3.71
CA ALA A 59 0.32 -6.45 -3.36
C ALA A 59 -0.77 -6.22 -4.43
N ALA A 60 -0.45 -6.36 -5.72
CA ALA A 60 -1.42 -6.24 -6.81
C ALA A 60 -2.49 -7.35 -6.80
N GLU A 61 -2.09 -8.59 -6.53
CA GLU A 61 -3.02 -9.72 -6.32
C GLU A 61 -3.93 -9.45 -5.12
N GLU A 62 -3.36 -8.95 -4.02
CA GLU A 62 -4.13 -8.68 -2.82
C GLU A 62 -5.12 -7.52 -3.02
N ILE A 63 -4.79 -6.52 -3.85
CA ILE A 63 -5.73 -5.48 -4.32
C ILE A 63 -6.87 -6.09 -5.15
N THR A 64 -6.57 -7.07 -6.00
CA THR A 64 -7.59 -7.77 -6.80
C THR A 64 -8.58 -8.52 -5.91
N ILE A 65 -8.08 -9.19 -4.87
CA ILE A 65 -8.93 -9.85 -3.86
C ILE A 65 -9.70 -8.82 -3.03
N ALA A 66 -9.08 -7.70 -2.65
CA ALA A 66 -9.77 -6.62 -1.95
C ALA A 66 -10.94 -6.07 -2.79
N ARG A 67 -10.76 -5.91 -4.10
CA ARG A 67 -11.80 -5.50 -5.05
C ARG A 67 -12.95 -6.50 -5.11
N SER A 68 -12.66 -7.79 -5.23
CA SER A 68 -13.71 -8.82 -5.32
C SER A 68 -14.50 -8.97 -4.01
N THR A 69 -13.85 -8.77 -2.87
CA THR A 69 -14.48 -8.88 -1.54
C THR A 69 -15.09 -7.56 -1.05
N GLY A 70 -14.71 -6.43 -1.63
CA GLY A 70 -15.04 -5.09 -1.16
C GLY A 70 -14.40 -4.73 0.18
N ARG A 71 -13.35 -5.44 0.61
CA ARG A 71 -12.76 -5.31 1.95
C ARG A 71 -11.29 -4.92 1.90
N SER A 72 -10.95 -3.91 2.70
CA SER A 72 -9.57 -3.53 2.97
C SER A 72 -8.94 -4.48 4.00
N ARG A 73 -7.63 -4.67 3.95
CA ARG A 73 -6.86 -5.46 4.94
C ARG A 73 -5.43 -4.94 5.07
N VAL A 74 -4.77 -5.27 6.17
CA VAL A 74 -3.34 -4.99 6.37
C VAL A 74 -2.58 -6.30 6.28
N ILE A 75 -1.51 -6.32 5.48
CA ILE A 75 -0.67 -7.49 5.25
C ILE A 75 0.75 -7.16 5.70
N ARG A 76 1.35 -8.07 6.46
CA ARG A 76 2.75 -8.00 6.87
C ARG A 76 3.62 -8.71 5.85
N TYR A 77 4.56 -7.98 5.25
CA TYR A 77 5.60 -8.53 4.37
C TYR A 77 6.96 -8.38 5.03
N GLY A 78 7.72 -9.46 5.20
CA GLY A 78 9.04 -9.44 5.82
C GLY A 78 9.90 -10.61 5.36
N ILE A 79 11.15 -10.66 5.80
CA ILE A 79 11.94 -11.90 5.73
C ILE A 79 11.33 -12.87 6.75
N SER A 80 10.80 -14.01 6.28
CA SER A 80 10.65 -15.18 7.13
C SER A 80 12.05 -15.60 7.56
N ASP A 81 12.27 -15.79 8.87
CA ASP A 81 13.46 -16.50 9.35
C ASP A 81 13.67 -17.76 8.49
N GLU A 82 14.93 -18.10 8.25
CA GLU A 82 15.53 -19.07 7.29
C GLU A 82 14.86 -20.45 7.10
N GLU A 83 13.71 -20.76 7.68
CA GLU A 83 13.01 -22.04 7.59
C GLU A 83 11.72 -22.03 6.73
N ALA A 84 11.24 -20.89 6.23
CA ALA A 84 10.03 -20.86 5.38
C ALA A 84 10.27 -20.17 4.04
N TRP A 85 10.44 -21.00 3.00
CA TRP A 85 10.37 -20.63 1.59
C TRP A 85 9.05 -19.93 1.30
N ASP A 86 9.05 -18.60 1.13
CA ASP A 86 8.41 -17.86 0.03
C ASP A 86 8.45 -16.34 0.26
N VAL A 87 9.16 -15.65 -0.65
CA VAL A 87 9.13 -14.20 -0.95
C VAL A 87 9.39 -13.23 0.22
N GLY A 88 10.63 -13.19 0.72
CA GLY A 88 11.11 -12.19 1.69
C GLY A 88 11.75 -10.94 1.05
N LEU A 89 11.72 -9.81 1.78
CA LEU A 89 12.38 -8.56 1.40
C LEU A 89 13.91 -8.67 1.56
N ALA A 90 14.70 -8.46 0.51
CA ALA A 90 16.16 -8.67 0.51
C ALA A 90 16.99 -7.82 1.52
N CYS A 91 16.38 -6.89 2.26
CA CYS A 91 17.07 -5.90 3.09
C CYS A 91 16.97 -6.13 4.60
N GLY A 92 16.33 -7.21 5.07
CA GLY A 92 16.19 -7.51 6.51
C GLY A 92 15.13 -6.66 7.23
N GLY A 93 14.27 -5.97 6.48
CA GLY A 93 13.15 -5.20 7.01
C GLY A 93 11.81 -5.91 6.83
N THR A 94 10.81 -5.48 7.61
CA THR A 94 9.41 -5.86 7.47
C THR A 94 8.57 -4.60 7.27
N ILE A 95 7.51 -4.71 6.48
CA ILE A 95 6.52 -3.66 6.28
C ILE A 95 5.12 -4.20 6.52
N ASP A 96 4.25 -3.38 7.11
CA ASP A 96 2.81 -3.63 7.05
C ASP A 96 2.21 -2.72 5.99
N VAL A 97 1.39 -3.31 5.14
CA VAL A 97 0.82 -2.64 3.96
C VAL A 97 -0.69 -2.71 4.04
N LEU A 98 -1.32 -1.55 4.10
CA LEU A 98 -2.76 -1.42 3.97
C LEU A 98 -3.15 -1.56 2.49
N ILE A 99 -3.93 -2.59 2.20
CA ILE A 99 -4.51 -2.89 0.89
C ILE A 99 -5.94 -2.37 0.86
N GLN A 100 -6.27 -1.61 -0.18
CA GLN A 100 -7.61 -1.06 -0.39
C GLN A 100 -8.09 -1.31 -1.83
N PRO A 101 -9.38 -1.65 -2.01
CA PRO A 101 -9.95 -1.98 -3.32
C PRO A 101 -9.94 -0.81 -4.31
N ALA A 102 -10.01 0.41 -3.79
CA ALA A 102 -10.04 1.65 -4.53
C ALA A 102 -9.14 2.69 -3.88
N VAL A 103 -8.74 3.73 -4.63
CA VAL A 103 -8.09 4.92 -4.07
C VAL A 103 -9.17 5.83 -3.45
N PRO A 104 -9.17 6.07 -2.12
CA PRO A 104 -10.12 6.99 -1.49
C PRO A 104 -9.99 8.41 -2.02
N SER A 105 -11.13 9.04 -2.34
CA SER A 105 -11.17 10.42 -2.86
C SER A 105 -10.56 11.41 -1.88
N GLU A 106 -10.80 11.24 -0.58
CA GLU A 106 -10.29 12.14 0.47
C GLU A 106 -8.75 12.16 0.46
N ALA A 107 -8.12 11.02 0.19
CA ALA A 107 -6.67 10.93 0.09
C ALA A 107 -6.13 11.60 -1.18
N VAL A 108 -6.87 11.54 -2.28
CA VAL A 108 -6.54 12.27 -3.51
C VAL A 108 -6.66 13.77 -3.26
N ASP A 109 -7.77 14.22 -2.67
CA ASP A 109 -8.04 15.63 -2.39
C ASP A 109 -6.99 16.22 -1.44
N ALA A 110 -6.64 15.51 -0.37
CA ALA A 110 -5.59 15.94 0.56
C ALA A 110 -4.21 15.99 -0.11
N ALA A 111 -3.90 15.04 -0.99
CA ALA A 111 -2.65 15.05 -1.72
C ALA A 111 -2.58 16.22 -2.73
N ILE A 112 -3.69 16.54 -3.41
CA ILE A 112 -3.79 17.70 -4.29
C ILE A 112 -3.66 19.01 -3.49
N ALA A 113 -4.38 19.12 -2.37
CA ALA A 113 -4.33 20.30 -1.51
C ALA A 113 -2.90 20.57 -0.99
N SER A 114 -2.18 19.50 -0.62
CA SER A 114 -0.79 19.59 -0.14
C SER A 114 0.23 20.01 -1.20
N LEU A 115 -0.11 19.88 -2.50
CA LEU A 115 0.73 20.33 -3.62
C LEU A 115 0.41 21.76 -4.08
N GLY A 116 -0.70 22.34 -3.61
CA GLY A 116 -1.13 23.68 -3.99
C GLY A 116 -0.21 24.78 -3.44
N ALA A 117 -0.15 25.92 -4.15
CA ALA A 117 0.69 27.07 -3.81
C ALA A 117 0.40 27.73 -2.44
N GLY A 118 -0.71 27.36 -1.80
CA GLY A 118 -1.15 27.92 -0.51
C GLY A 118 -0.56 27.25 0.73
N GLY A 119 0.18 26.14 0.61
CA GLY A 119 1.00 25.58 1.70
C GLY A 119 0.25 25.09 2.96
N HIS A 120 -1.06 24.85 2.90
CA HIS A 120 -1.79 24.28 4.02
C HIS A 120 -1.56 22.77 4.06
N GLY A 121 -1.07 22.25 5.20
CA GLY A 121 -0.93 20.82 5.39
C GLY A 121 -2.31 20.15 5.45
N ALA A 122 -2.49 19.09 4.67
CA ALA A 122 -3.68 18.24 4.74
C ALA A 122 -3.30 16.87 5.32
N ALA A 123 -4.21 16.29 6.09
CA ALA A 123 -4.06 14.95 6.64
C ALA A 123 -5.35 14.16 6.43
N VAL A 124 -5.19 12.86 6.15
CA VAL A 124 -6.29 11.90 6.04
C VAL A 124 -6.04 10.78 7.02
N VAL A 125 -7.03 10.52 7.87
CA VAL A 125 -7.00 9.43 8.83
C VAL A 125 -7.80 8.27 8.27
N THR A 126 -7.12 7.15 8.01
CA THR A 126 -7.75 5.90 7.60
C THR A 126 -7.66 4.90 8.75
N PRO A 127 -8.77 4.55 9.41
CA PRO A 127 -8.77 3.49 10.42
C PRO A 127 -8.31 2.17 9.79
N LEU A 128 -7.41 1.46 10.46
CA LEU A 128 -6.98 0.15 9.98
C LEU A 128 -8.10 -0.89 10.17
N PRO A 129 -8.30 -1.82 9.22
CA PRO A 129 -9.29 -2.88 9.33
C PRO A 129 -9.13 -3.72 10.61
N ALA A 130 -10.25 -4.25 11.10
CA ALA A 130 -10.22 -5.25 12.17
C ALA A 130 -9.38 -6.47 11.75
N GLY A 131 -8.59 -7.03 12.67
CA GLY A 131 -7.65 -8.12 12.35
C GLY A 131 -6.33 -7.66 11.72
N SER A 132 -6.07 -6.34 11.66
CA SER A 132 -4.74 -5.84 11.30
C SER A 132 -3.68 -6.38 12.27
N PRO A 133 -2.46 -6.70 11.80
CA PRO A 133 -1.38 -7.14 12.67
C PRO A 133 -1.15 -6.15 13.82
N PRO A 134 -0.73 -6.60 15.02
CA PRO A 134 -0.40 -5.70 16.12
C PRO A 134 0.72 -4.73 15.71
N ALA A 135 0.76 -3.56 16.36
CA ALA A 135 1.79 -2.56 16.10
C ALA A 135 3.20 -3.03 16.49
N GLU A 136 3.28 -4.11 17.26
CA GLU A 136 4.50 -4.71 17.77
C GLU A 136 5.02 -5.80 16.82
N PHE A 137 6.34 -5.99 16.81
CA PHE A 137 6.98 -7.10 16.14
C PHE A 137 7.26 -8.21 17.16
N GLY A 138 6.55 -9.34 17.10
CA GLY A 138 6.62 -10.42 18.09
C GLY A 138 5.43 -11.39 18.02
N GLN A 139 5.63 -12.63 18.50
CA GLN A 139 4.93 -13.86 18.07
C GLN A 139 3.41 -13.72 17.90
N HIS A 140 2.95 -13.67 16.66
CA HIS A 140 1.59 -14.07 16.34
C HIS A 140 1.55 -15.59 16.46
N GLN A 141 0.82 -16.12 17.45
CA GLN A 141 0.44 -17.53 17.39
C GLN A 141 -0.46 -17.71 16.15
N PRO A 142 -0.13 -18.63 15.23
CA PRO A 142 -1.07 -19.03 14.20
C PRO A 142 -2.29 -19.65 14.89
N GLY A 143 -3.48 -19.21 14.48
CA GLY A 143 -4.73 -19.88 14.82
C GLY A 143 -4.86 -21.23 14.12
#